data_AF-A0A7S2AV76-F1
#
_entry.id   AF-A0A7S2AV76-F1
#
_cell.length_a   1.000
_cell.length_b   1.000
_cell.length_c   1.000
_cell.angle_alpha   90.00
_cell.angle_beta   90.00
_cell.angle_gamma   90.00
#
_symmetry.space_group_name_H-M   'P 1'
#
loop_
_entity.id
_entity.type
_entity.pdbx_description
1 polymer ?
#
loop_
_entity_poly.entity_id
_entity_poly.type
_entity_poly.pdbx_seq_one_letter_code
_entity_poly.pdbx_strand_id
1 'polypeptide(L)'
;DDACCKSEASQHAFRKMFFGLCFFHASIQERCTYGPLGWNIPYQFSEPDRQICVMQLRMFIEENDAIPYQALRYTASEANYGGRVTDVHDRRCITTLISDFYCPDILKDEYRFSPSGIYFAPPFSDLSAYMDYIRGLPINQMPEAFGFHANANLVARINEAMRLLQTACSLQPRTGGGEGGNSSDAVLL
;
A
#
# COMPACT_ATOMS: atom_id res chain seq x y z
N ASP A 1 40.34 3.40 9.80
CA ASP A 1 39.91 3.50 8.38
C ASP A 1 39.15 2.27 7.87
N ASP A 2 38.34 1.60 8.71
CA ASP A 2 37.60 0.38 8.33
C ASP A 2 36.11 0.60 7.98
N ALA A 3 35.63 1.85 7.95
CA ALA A 3 34.22 2.16 7.71
C ALA A 3 33.81 2.19 6.22
N CYS A 4 34.76 2.10 5.28
CA CYS A 4 34.53 2.47 3.88
C CYS A 4 34.10 1.33 2.95
N CYS A 5 34.20 0.05 3.34
CA CYS A 5 33.82 -1.06 2.46
C CYS A 5 32.81 -2.01 3.11
N LYS A 6 31.60 -1.51 3.36
CA LYS A 6 30.43 -2.41 3.38
C LYS A 6 30.36 -3.04 2.00
N SER A 7 30.40 -4.38 1.95
CA SER A 7 30.55 -5.14 0.70
C SER A 7 29.57 -4.64 -0.37
N GLU A 8 30.00 -4.62 -1.63
CA GLU A 8 29.15 -4.25 -2.76
C GLU A 8 27.82 -5.03 -2.76
N ALA A 9 27.84 -6.29 -2.30
CA ALA A 9 26.67 -7.13 -2.10
C ALA A 9 25.70 -6.58 -1.05
N SER A 10 26.20 -6.07 0.09
CA SER A 10 25.37 -5.45 1.13
C SER A 10 24.71 -4.16 0.63
N GLN A 11 25.43 -3.35 -0.15
CA GLN A 11 24.89 -2.14 -0.76
C GLN A 11 23.83 -2.48 -1.83
N HIS A 12 24.10 -3.49 -2.65
CA HIS A 12 23.16 -4.01 -3.63
C HIS A 12 21.86 -4.47 -2.97
N ALA A 13 21.98 -5.33 -1.95
CA ALA A 13 20.83 -5.83 -1.20
C ALA A 13 20.02 -4.70 -0.55
N PHE A 14 20.69 -3.74 0.09
CA PHE A 14 20.03 -2.61 0.70
C PHE A 14 19.22 -1.81 -0.33
N ARG A 15 19.79 -1.49 -1.51
CA ARG A 15 19.08 -0.70 -2.52
C ARG A 15 17.86 -1.45 -3.10
N LYS A 16 18.01 -2.73 -3.42
CA LYS A 16 16.90 -3.58 -3.90
C LYS A 16 15.76 -3.64 -2.88
N MET A 17 16.09 -3.95 -1.63
CA MET A 17 15.08 -4.06 -0.57
C MET A 17 14.50 -2.71 -0.15
N PHE A 18 15.28 -1.62 -0.22
CA PHE A 18 14.80 -0.26 0.00
C PHE A 18 13.76 0.13 -1.05
N PHE A 19 14.02 -0.17 -2.32
CA PHE A 19 13.03 0.04 -3.38
C PHE A 19 11.76 -0.79 -3.12
N GLY A 20 11.91 -2.07 -2.77
CA GLY A 20 10.80 -2.94 -2.37
C GLY A 20 9.98 -2.37 -1.21
N LEU A 21 10.62 -1.85 -0.16
CA LEU A 21 9.95 -1.21 0.97
C LEU A 21 9.19 0.06 0.56
N CYS A 22 9.76 0.88 -0.33
CA CYS A 22 9.07 2.07 -0.86
C CYS A 22 7.84 1.66 -1.69
N PHE A 23 7.95 0.63 -2.52
CA PHE A 23 6.84 0.12 -3.30
C PHE A 23 5.75 -0.50 -2.40
N PHE A 24 6.14 -1.26 -1.37
CA PHE A 24 5.24 -1.74 -0.33
C PHE A 24 4.48 -0.59 0.34
N HIS A 25 5.19 0.46 0.77
CA HIS A 25 4.58 1.62 1.41
C HIS A 25 3.55 2.31 0.51
N ALA A 26 3.91 2.55 -0.76
CA ALA A 26 2.99 3.09 -1.75
C ALA A 26 1.78 2.16 -1.96
N SER A 27 1.99 0.85 -1.99
CA SER A 27 0.93 -0.13 -2.18
C SER A 27 -0.07 -0.14 -1.02
N ILE A 28 0.40 -0.15 0.23
CA ILE A 28 -0.51 -0.15 1.40
C ILE A 28 -1.28 1.18 1.53
N GLN A 29 -0.67 2.30 1.13
CA GLN A 29 -1.34 3.60 1.08
C GLN A 29 -2.41 3.63 0.00
N GLU A 30 -2.10 3.14 -1.20
CA GLU A 30 -3.08 3.09 -2.29
C GLU A 30 -4.23 2.14 -1.96
N ARG A 31 -3.98 1.02 -1.28
CA ARG A 31 -5.05 0.13 -0.79
C ARG A 31 -6.05 0.85 0.13
N CYS A 32 -5.66 1.92 0.85
CA CYS A 32 -6.61 2.71 1.64
C CYS A 32 -7.68 3.41 0.80
N THR A 33 -7.48 3.60 -0.51
CA THR A 33 -8.46 4.20 -1.43
C THR A 33 -9.55 3.21 -1.87
N TYR A 34 -9.35 1.90 -1.65
CA TYR A 34 -10.27 0.84 -2.06
C TYR A 34 -11.33 0.49 -1.00
N GLY A 35 -11.37 1.24 0.11
CA GLY A 35 -12.30 0.98 1.21
C GLY A 35 -12.13 -0.44 1.79
N PRO A 36 -13.24 -1.14 2.12
CA PRO A 36 -13.20 -2.50 2.69
C PRO A 36 -12.48 -3.55 1.83
N LEU A 37 -12.32 -3.31 0.52
CA LEU A 37 -11.57 -4.23 -0.33
C LEU A 37 -10.06 -4.14 -0.06
N GLY A 38 -9.57 -2.96 0.33
CA GLY A 38 -8.17 -2.77 0.69
C GLY A 38 -7.87 -3.10 2.13
N TRP A 39 -8.66 -2.54 3.04
CA TRP A 39 -8.56 -2.72 4.49
C TRP A 39 -9.95 -2.71 5.12
N ASN A 40 -10.20 -3.61 6.08
CA ASN A 40 -11.45 -3.61 6.83
C ASN A 40 -11.60 -2.34 7.67
N ILE A 41 -10.49 -1.80 8.17
CA ILE A 41 -10.44 -0.55 8.96
C ILE A 41 -9.64 0.52 8.18
N PRO A 42 -10.10 1.78 8.13
CA PRO A 42 -9.41 2.85 7.41
C PRO A 42 -8.15 3.32 8.15
N TYR A 43 -7.04 2.59 7.97
CA TYR A 43 -5.76 2.94 8.56
C TYR A 43 -5.09 4.13 7.86
N GLN A 44 -4.23 4.83 8.61
CA GLN A 44 -3.38 5.89 8.10
C GLN A 44 -1.90 5.49 8.24
N PHE A 45 -1.32 4.97 7.16
CA PHE A 45 0.10 4.65 7.10
C PHE A 45 0.92 5.89 6.79
N SER A 46 1.86 6.21 7.67
CA SER A 46 2.56 7.50 7.69
C SER A 46 4.02 7.37 7.24
N GLU A 47 4.61 8.50 6.86
CA GLU A 47 6.03 8.58 6.49
C GLU A 47 6.99 8.17 7.63
N PRO A 48 6.76 8.51 8.92
CA PRO A 48 7.55 7.98 10.03
C PRO A 48 7.62 6.45 10.09
N ASP A 49 6.53 5.76 9.73
CA ASP A 49 6.50 4.29 9.73
C ASP A 49 7.49 3.74 8.69
N ARG A 50 7.55 4.39 7.53
CA ARG A 50 8.51 4.06 6.46
C ARG A 50 9.94 4.37 6.89
N GLN A 51 10.17 5.53 7.50
CA GLN A 51 11.51 5.96 7.91
C GLN A 51 12.14 5.00 8.93
N ILE A 52 11.36 4.55 9.93
CA ILE A 52 11.83 3.56 10.90
C ILE A 52 12.14 2.22 10.20
N CYS A 53 11.28 1.76 9.29
CA CYS A 53 11.55 0.55 8.50
C CYS A 53 12.85 0.65 7.68
N VAL A 54 13.13 1.82 7.08
CA VAL A 54 14.37 2.04 6.30
C VAL A 54 15.61 2.00 7.20
N MET A 55 15.53 2.62 8.37
CA MET A 55 16.62 2.62 9.35
C MET A 55 16.94 1.20 9.82
N GLN A 56 15.91 0.41 10.16
CA GLN A 56 16.06 -0.97 10.56
C GLN A 56 16.54 -1.86 9.41
N LEU A 57 16.05 -1.66 8.18
CA LEU A 57 16.55 -2.37 7.00
C LEU A 57 18.06 -2.20 6.85
N ARG A 58 18.55 -0.96 6.98
CA ARG A 58 19.98 -0.65 6.95
C ARG A 58 20.71 -1.38 8.07
N MET A 59 20.26 -1.24 9.31
CA MET A 59 20.85 -1.88 10.49
C MET A 59 20.97 -3.40 10.32
N PHE A 60 19.86 -4.07 9.96
CA PHE A 60 19.84 -5.52 9.79
C PHE A 60 20.79 -6.02 8.69
N ILE A 61 20.91 -5.30 7.57
CA ILE A 61 21.83 -5.68 6.49
C ILE A 61 23.30 -5.45 6.89
N GLU A 62 23.57 -4.44 7.71
CA GLU A 62 24.94 -4.06 8.09
C GLU A 62 25.48 -4.87 9.26
N GLU A 63 24.61 -5.34 10.17
CA GLU A 63 24.99 -6.04 11.40
C GLU A 63 24.92 -7.57 11.31
N ASN A 64 24.40 -8.13 10.22
CA ASN A 64 24.23 -9.57 10.05
C ASN A 64 24.96 -10.08 8.82
N ASP A 65 25.63 -11.24 8.94
CA ASP A 65 26.32 -11.91 7.82
C ASP A 65 25.35 -12.34 6.70
N ALA A 66 24.11 -12.66 7.09
CA ALA A 66 23.03 -13.04 6.18
C ALA A 66 21.78 -12.18 6.45
N ILE A 67 21.04 -11.88 5.39
CA ILE A 67 19.84 -11.02 5.47
C ILE A 67 18.75 -11.72 6.30
N PRO A 68 18.33 -11.15 7.45
CA PRO A 68 17.36 -11.79 8.32
C PRO A 68 15.92 -11.48 7.87
N TYR A 69 15.49 -12.05 6.75
CA TYR A 69 14.18 -11.76 6.13
C TYR A 69 12.99 -11.89 7.09
N GLN A 70 12.99 -12.91 7.96
CA GLN A 70 11.91 -13.10 8.92
C GLN A 70 11.82 -11.94 9.94
N ALA A 71 12.97 -11.49 10.46
CA ALA A 71 13.03 -10.36 11.38
C ALA A 71 12.60 -9.06 10.68
N LEU A 72 13.06 -8.84 9.44
CA LEU A 72 12.66 -7.70 8.63
C LEU A 72 11.15 -7.66 8.37
N ARG A 73 10.55 -8.79 7.97
CA ARG A 73 9.09 -8.90 7.77
C ARG A 73 8.34 -8.61 9.05
N TYR A 74 8.72 -9.26 10.16
CA TYR A 74 8.07 -9.06 11.46
C TYR A 74 8.15 -7.59 11.88
N THR A 75 9.33 -7.00 11.81
CA THR A 75 9.53 -5.62 12.28
C THR A 75 8.73 -4.62 11.44
N ALA A 76 8.70 -4.79 10.11
CA ALA A 76 7.90 -3.93 9.25
C ALA A 76 6.39 -4.14 9.44
N SER A 77 5.91 -5.38 9.32
CA SER A 77 4.47 -5.66 9.29
C SER A 77 3.79 -5.72 10.65
N GLU A 78 4.46 -6.18 11.71
CA GLU A 78 3.86 -6.36 13.04
C GLU A 78 4.24 -5.22 13.99
N ALA A 79 5.51 -4.79 14.00
CA ALA A 79 5.97 -3.77 14.96
C ALA A 79 5.72 -2.33 14.47
N ASN A 80 6.14 -2.00 13.24
CA ASN A 80 6.11 -0.63 12.75
C ASN A 80 4.75 -0.25 12.17
N TYR A 81 4.32 -0.93 11.10
CA TYR A 81 2.99 -0.69 10.51
C TYR A 81 1.90 -1.40 11.33
N GLY A 82 2.17 -2.61 11.82
CA GLY A 82 1.22 -3.47 12.53
C GLY A 82 0.74 -2.94 13.86
N GLY A 83 1.50 -2.06 14.53
CA GLY A 83 1.03 -1.36 15.74
C GLY A 83 -0.26 -0.55 15.54
N ARG A 84 -0.60 -0.23 14.28
CA ARG A 84 -1.87 0.42 13.91
C ARG A 84 -2.95 -0.56 13.43
N VAL A 85 -2.54 -1.74 12.96
CA VAL A 85 -3.44 -2.71 12.32
C VAL A 85 -4.06 -3.59 13.39
N THR A 86 -5.32 -3.32 13.69
CA THR A 86 -6.08 -3.98 14.77
C THR A 86 -6.90 -5.19 14.33
N ASP A 87 -7.31 -5.24 13.06
CA ASP A 87 -8.11 -6.35 12.53
C ASP A 87 -7.20 -7.55 12.17
N VAL A 88 -7.66 -8.77 12.46
CA VAL A 88 -6.87 -10.00 12.27
C VAL A 88 -6.64 -10.30 10.80
N HIS A 89 -7.63 -10.02 9.94
CA HIS A 89 -7.50 -10.24 8.50
C HIS A 89 -6.60 -9.17 7.87
N ASP A 90 -6.72 -7.93 8.30
CA ASP A 90 -5.83 -6.84 7.87
C ASP A 90 -4.38 -7.11 8.30
N ARG A 91 -4.15 -7.61 9.53
CA ARG A 91 -2.82 -8.05 9.98
C ARG A 91 -2.25 -9.15 9.09
N ARG A 92 -3.06 -10.16 8.77
CA ARG A 92 -2.63 -11.21 7.83
C ARG A 92 -2.32 -10.63 6.44
N CYS A 93 -3.12 -9.67 5.97
CA CYS A 93 -2.93 -9.02 4.68
C CYS A 93 -1.59 -8.27 4.62
N ILE A 94 -1.32 -7.37 5.58
CA ILE A 94 -0.08 -6.59 5.58
C ILE A 94 1.18 -7.46 5.71
N THR A 95 1.11 -8.53 6.51
CA THR A 95 2.20 -9.50 6.66
C THR A 95 2.44 -10.30 5.38
N THR A 96 1.38 -10.59 4.62
CA THR A 96 1.50 -11.24 3.30
C THR A 96 2.12 -10.28 2.28
N LEU A 97 1.63 -9.03 2.21
CA LEU A 97 2.12 -8.03 1.27
C LEU A 97 3.62 -7.74 1.45
N ILE A 98 4.11 -7.56 2.69
CA ILE A 98 5.55 -7.30 2.90
C ILE A 98 6.42 -8.49 2.49
N SER A 99 5.86 -9.71 2.49
CA SER A 99 6.62 -10.92 2.19
C SER A 99 7.07 -11.00 0.73
N ASP A 100 6.35 -10.34 -0.18
CA ASP A 100 6.72 -10.20 -1.59
C ASP A 100 7.96 -9.30 -1.76
N PHE A 101 8.12 -8.30 -0.90
CA PHE A 101 9.23 -7.33 -1.01
C PHE A 101 10.45 -7.71 -0.15
N TYR A 102 10.23 -8.37 0.98
CA TYR A 102 11.30 -8.89 1.82
C TYR A 102 11.46 -10.38 1.58
N CYS A 103 11.95 -10.77 0.40
CA CYS A 103 12.24 -12.15 0.02
C CYS A 103 13.64 -12.27 -0.60
N PRO A 104 14.23 -13.48 -0.65
CA PRO A 104 15.49 -13.70 -1.38
C PRO A 104 15.40 -13.33 -2.86
N ASP A 105 14.22 -13.51 -3.48
CA ASP A 105 14.04 -13.27 -4.91
C ASP A 105 14.14 -11.80 -5.30
N ILE A 106 13.91 -10.84 -4.40
CA ILE A 106 14.06 -9.41 -4.72
C ILE A 106 15.48 -9.02 -5.14
N LEU A 107 16.47 -9.84 -4.78
CA LEU A 107 17.86 -9.63 -5.20
C LEU A 107 18.11 -10.01 -6.66
N LYS A 108 17.18 -10.74 -7.30
CA LYS A 108 17.24 -11.13 -8.71
C LYS A 108 16.65 -10.03 -9.59
N ASP A 109 17.34 -9.67 -10.67
CA ASP A 109 16.89 -8.63 -11.60
C ASP A 109 15.64 -9.03 -12.38
N GLU A 110 15.34 -10.32 -12.46
CA GLU A 110 14.16 -10.89 -13.11
C GLU A 110 12.92 -10.90 -12.22
N TYR A 111 13.07 -10.65 -10.91
CA TYR A 111 11.93 -10.67 -10.00
C TYR A 111 10.96 -9.53 -10.32
N ARG A 112 9.66 -9.85 -10.32
CA ARG A 112 8.57 -8.93 -10.63
C ARG A 112 7.59 -8.92 -9.46
N PHE A 113 7.12 -7.73 -9.13
CA PHE A 113 6.15 -7.51 -8.05
C PHE A 113 4.71 -7.78 -8.49
N SER A 114 4.48 -7.98 -9.79
CA SER A 114 3.14 -8.17 -10.36
C SER A 114 3.17 -9.01 -11.63
N PRO A 115 2.02 -9.57 -12.05
CA PRO A 115 1.90 -10.37 -13.27
C PRO A 115 2.26 -9.65 -14.59
N SER A 116 1.98 -8.35 -14.73
CA SER A 116 2.36 -7.61 -15.96
C SER A 116 3.87 -7.51 -16.18
N GLY A 117 4.66 -7.69 -15.12
CA GLY A 117 6.11 -7.59 -15.18
C GLY A 117 6.66 -6.18 -15.33
N ILE A 118 5.82 -5.14 -15.24
CA ILE A 118 6.27 -3.74 -15.32
C ILE A 118 6.76 -3.20 -13.98
N TYR A 119 6.27 -3.77 -12.87
CA TYR A 119 6.67 -3.39 -11.52
C TYR A 119 7.76 -4.33 -10.99
N PHE A 120 8.95 -3.79 -10.73
CA PHE A 120 10.10 -4.47 -10.16
C PHE A 120 11.04 -3.48 -9.44
N ALA A 121 12.02 -4.01 -8.69
CA ALA A 121 13.14 -3.22 -8.18
C ALA A 121 14.21 -3.09 -9.26
N PRO A 122 14.53 -1.87 -9.73
CA PRO A 122 15.54 -1.68 -10.78
C PRO A 122 16.90 -2.29 -10.40
N PRO A 123 17.72 -2.70 -11.38
CA PRO A 123 19.09 -3.11 -11.15
C PRO A 123 19.91 -2.01 -10.46
N PHE A 124 20.98 -2.42 -9.78
CA PHE A 124 21.86 -1.49 -9.09
C PHE A 124 22.50 -0.50 -10.07
N SER A 125 22.05 0.75 -9.98
CA SER A 125 22.45 1.84 -10.86
C SER A 125 22.51 3.16 -10.08
N ASP A 126 22.70 4.25 -10.80
CA ASP A 126 22.66 5.61 -10.30
C ASP A 126 21.22 6.09 -10.02
N LEU A 127 21.09 7.18 -9.27
CA LEU A 127 19.77 7.71 -8.90
C LEU A 127 18.92 8.10 -10.11
N SER A 128 19.53 8.56 -11.22
CA SER A 128 18.78 8.96 -12.42
C SER A 128 18.03 7.78 -13.00
N ALA A 129 18.67 6.62 -13.12
CA ALA A 129 18.03 5.41 -13.65
C ALA A 129 16.81 4.98 -12.83
N TYR A 130 16.86 5.06 -11.49
CA TYR A 130 15.67 4.80 -10.65
C TYR A 130 14.56 5.81 -10.92
N MET A 131 14.90 7.09 -11.03
CA MET A 131 13.92 8.16 -11.29
C MET A 131 13.30 8.02 -12.68
N ASP A 132 14.08 7.66 -13.68
CA ASP A 132 13.60 7.45 -15.05
C ASP A 132 12.69 6.22 -15.14
N TYR A 133 13.01 5.15 -14.42
CA TYR A 133 12.10 4.01 -14.26
C TYR A 133 10.78 4.43 -13.60
N ILE A 134 10.81 5.15 -12.48
CA ILE A 134 9.60 5.60 -11.77
C ILE A 134 8.74 6.50 -12.68
N ARG A 135 9.36 7.42 -13.42
CA ARG A 135 8.67 8.30 -14.39
C ARG A 135 8.09 7.53 -15.58
N GLY A 136 8.66 6.38 -15.92
CA GLY A 136 8.18 5.50 -16.98
C GLY A 136 6.97 4.65 -16.57
N LEU A 137 6.61 4.59 -15.29
CA LEU A 137 5.44 3.84 -14.84
C LEU A 137 4.14 4.51 -15.29
N PRO A 138 3.06 3.73 -15.51
CA PRO A 138 1.77 4.30 -15.87
C PRO A 138 1.27 5.31 -14.83
N ILE A 139 0.62 6.39 -15.29
CA ILE A 139 -0.03 7.36 -14.39
C ILE A 139 -1.18 6.69 -13.63
N ASN A 140 -1.95 5.87 -14.34
CA ASN A 140 -3.04 5.09 -13.77
C ASN A 140 -2.57 3.66 -13.58
N GLN A 141 -2.30 3.28 -12.34
CA GLN A 141 -1.80 1.96 -12.02
C GLN A 141 -2.91 0.91 -12.05
N MET A 142 -2.57 -0.27 -12.56
CA MET A 142 -3.50 -1.40 -12.53
C MET A 142 -3.58 -1.98 -11.11
N PRO A 143 -4.74 -2.53 -10.68
CA PRO A 143 -4.93 -3.06 -9.33
C PRO A 143 -3.94 -4.16 -8.95
N GLU A 144 -3.41 -4.88 -9.94
CA GLU A 144 -2.39 -5.90 -9.73
C GLU A 144 -1.11 -5.36 -9.07
N ALA A 145 -0.80 -4.07 -9.23
CA ALA A 145 0.30 -3.40 -8.55
C ALA A 145 0.15 -3.46 -7.02
N PHE A 146 -1.09 -3.56 -6.54
CA PHE A 146 -1.45 -3.53 -5.12
C PHE A 146 -1.93 -4.89 -4.60
N GLY A 147 -1.72 -5.96 -5.39
CA GLY A 147 -2.14 -7.32 -5.08
C GLY A 147 -3.64 -7.58 -5.30
N PHE A 148 -4.32 -6.80 -6.15
CA PHE A 148 -5.73 -7.00 -6.46
C PHE A 148 -5.97 -7.62 -7.85
N HIS A 149 -7.14 -8.25 -7.98
CA HIS A 149 -7.70 -8.58 -9.28
C HIS A 149 -8.21 -7.32 -10.01
N ALA A 150 -8.25 -7.32 -11.34
CA ALA A 150 -8.69 -6.20 -12.16
C ALA A 150 -10.09 -5.65 -11.77
N ASN A 151 -10.97 -6.52 -11.27
CA ASN A 151 -12.31 -6.16 -10.80
C ASN A 151 -12.31 -5.20 -9.60
N ALA A 152 -11.21 -5.11 -8.85
CA ALA A 152 -11.10 -4.19 -7.71
C ALA A 152 -11.30 -2.73 -8.13
N ASN A 153 -10.78 -2.34 -9.31
CA ASN A 153 -11.00 -1.00 -9.85
C ASN A 153 -12.48 -0.74 -10.11
N LEU A 154 -13.21 -1.70 -10.68
CA LEU A 154 -14.63 -1.53 -10.93
C LEU A 154 -15.39 -1.27 -9.62
N VAL A 155 -15.13 -2.05 -8.58
CA VAL A 155 -15.77 -1.90 -7.26
C VAL A 155 -15.42 -0.55 -6.63
N ALA A 156 -14.14 -0.16 -6.63
CA ALA A 156 -13.71 1.13 -6.09
C ALA A 156 -14.39 2.30 -6.80
N ARG A 157 -14.48 2.25 -8.13
CA ARG A 157 -15.13 3.29 -8.95
C ARG A 157 -16.64 3.37 -8.73
N ILE A 158 -17.31 2.24 -8.53
CA ILE A 158 -18.73 2.22 -8.16
C ILE A 158 -18.93 2.89 -6.80
N ASN A 159 -18.12 2.55 -5.80
CA ASN A 159 -18.20 3.14 -4.46
C ASN A 159 -17.94 4.65 -4.48
N GLU A 160 -16.93 5.09 -5.23
CA GLU A 160 -16.62 6.51 -5.42
C GLU A 160 -17.80 7.24 -6.08
N ALA A 161 -18.35 6.69 -7.17
CA ALA A 161 -19.50 7.26 -7.85
C ALA A 161 -20.73 7.36 -6.94
N MET A 162 -21.03 6.33 -6.15
CA MET A 162 -22.13 6.35 -5.18
C MET A 162 -21.91 7.43 -4.11
N ARG A 163 -20.69 7.58 -3.59
CA ARG A 163 -20.36 8.62 -2.62
C ARG A 163 -20.53 10.02 -3.20
N LEU A 164 -20.11 10.24 -4.44
CA LEU A 164 -20.32 11.50 -5.15
C LEU A 164 -21.81 11.81 -5.33
N LEU A 165 -22.60 10.82 -5.77
CA LEU A 165 -24.05 10.97 -5.92
C LEU A 165 -24.74 11.28 -4.60
N GLN A 166 -24.39 10.57 -3.51
CA GLN A 166 -24.93 10.86 -2.18
C GLN A 166 -24.58 12.27 -1.71
N THR A 167 -23.36 12.73 -1.98
CA THR A 167 -22.93 14.10 -1.67
C THR A 167 -23.70 15.12 -2.51
N ALA A 168 -23.93 14.84 -3.80
CA ALA A 168 -24.76 15.71 -4.64
C ALA A 168 -26.21 15.79 -4.14
N CYS A 169 -26.81 14.65 -3.74
CA CYS A 169 -28.15 14.60 -3.14
C CYS A 169 -28.21 15.37 -1.82
N SER A 170 -27.18 15.30 -0.96
CA SER A 170 -27.19 16.02 0.31
C SER A 170 -27.05 17.54 0.15
N LEU A 171 -26.47 17.99 -0.96
CA LEU A 171 -26.39 19.41 -1.35
C LEU A 171 -27.68 19.92 -2.01
N GLN A 172 -28.63 19.04 -2.37
CA GLN A 172 -29.90 19.50 -2.94
C GLN A 172 -30.64 20.36 -1.92
N PRO A 173 -31.10 21.57 -2.30
CA PRO A 173 -31.87 22.41 -1.40
C PRO A 173 -33.14 21.66 -0.98
N ARG A 174 -33.43 21.67 0.33
CA ARG A 174 -34.69 21.15 0.89
C ARG A 174 -35.89 22.07 0.55
N THR A 175 -35.91 22.64 -0.64
CA THR A 175 -37.02 23.45 -1.14
C THR A 175 -38.14 22.50 -1.59
N GLY A 176 -39.00 22.17 -0.64
CA GLY A 176 -40.15 21.30 -0.85
C GLY A 176 -40.95 21.09 0.43
N GLY A 177 -41.20 22.17 1.19
CA GLY A 177 -42.34 22.23 2.10
C GLY A 177 -43.62 22.28 1.27
N GLY A 178 -44.00 21.15 0.68
CA GLY A 178 -45.35 20.94 0.21
C GLY A 178 -46.21 20.70 1.44
N GLU A 179 -47.17 21.59 1.68
CA GLU A 179 -48.37 21.30 2.47
C GLU A 179 -49.03 20.06 1.88
N GLY A 180 -48.65 18.88 2.37
CA GLY A 180 -49.34 17.63 2.14
C GLY A 180 -50.63 17.67 2.93
N GLY A 181 -51.71 18.04 2.23
CA GLY A 181 -53.07 17.99 2.74
C GLY A 181 -53.38 16.66 3.43
N ASN A 182 -54.03 16.80 4.58
CA ASN A 182 -54.66 15.81 5.44
C ASN A 182 -54.93 14.45 4.75
N SER A 183 -54.11 13.44 5.03
CA SER A 183 -54.52 12.04 4.86
C SER A 183 -55.67 11.79 5.83
N SER A 184 -56.89 11.80 5.31
CA SER A 184 -58.09 11.38 6.00
C SER A 184 -57.98 9.88 6.29
N ASP A 185 -57.46 9.55 7.47
CA ASP A 185 -57.73 8.27 8.12
C ASP A 185 -57.41 8.35 9.62
N ALA A 186 -58.32 8.90 10.41
CA ALA A 186 -58.33 8.72 11.85
C ALA A 186 -59.71 9.08 12.49
N VAL A 187 -60.33 8.06 13.12
CA VAL A 187 -61.31 8.11 14.24
C VAL A 187 -62.77 8.44 13.85
N LEU A 188 -63.65 7.43 13.68
CA LEU A 188 -64.44 6.67 14.68
C LEU A 188 -65.69 7.42 15.22
N LEU A 189 -66.85 6.79 14.95
CA LEU A 189 -68.22 6.98 15.46
C LEU A 189 -69.00 8.21 14.99
#